data_AF-A0A0Q8LMM9-F1
#
_entry.id   AF-A0A0Q8LMM9-F1
#
_cell.length_a   1.000
_cell.length_b   1.000
_cell.length_c   1.000
_cell.angle_alpha   90.00
_cell.angle_beta   90.00
_cell.angle_gamma   90.00
#
_symmetry.space_group_name_H-M   'P 1'
#
loop_
_entity.id
_entity.type
_entity.pdbx_description
1 polymer ?
#
loop_
_entity_poly.entity_id
_entity_poly.type
_entity_poly.pdbx_seq_one_letter_code
_entity_poly.pdbx_strand_id
1 'polypeptide(L)'
;MTFFEPGPTDSRRRHSDDPLSTPREERRRRATVRWSSAAAALCAVLFVAVVVIGPSTVIGAVRNVFAPGYADLSDEVMALAEKAHLTEEGMQLLIETRPQLVDRDAVAEACQRPADDPPTGCYVAVGNFDRIFVAQPADPRAADLAVTTLAHELLHAAYANLSSAERVRLGPLLTAELERVAIDDPIRRSIEWSVGGHEASLESEIFAYLGSEVVRVDGFAPDLEAIYARFFTDRVALASLSGRLDDD
;
A
#
# COMPACT_ATOMS: atom_id res chain seq x y z
N MET A 1 13.85 -29.45 86.46
CA MET A 1 15.06 -28.60 86.32
C MET A 1 14.70 -27.55 85.28
N THR A 2 14.28 -26.36 85.73
CA THR A 2 15.04 -25.07 85.65
C THR A 2 15.12 -24.56 84.19
N PHE A 3 14.77 -23.33 83.77
CA PHE A 3 14.77 -21.96 84.31
C PHE A 3 13.72 -21.15 83.50
N PHE A 4 12.81 -20.39 84.12
CA PHE A 4 12.81 -18.92 84.26
C PHE A 4 13.28 -18.09 83.06
N GLU A 5 12.36 -17.34 82.43
CA GLU A 5 12.43 -15.87 82.25
C GLU A 5 11.18 -15.32 81.55
N PRO A 6 10.51 -14.29 82.11
CA PRO A 6 9.70 -13.36 81.34
C PRO A 6 10.28 -11.94 81.43
N GLY A 7 10.39 -11.27 80.29
CA GLY A 7 10.70 -9.84 80.18
C GLY A 7 9.88 -9.20 79.06
N PRO A 8 9.12 -8.11 79.29
CA PRO A 8 8.22 -7.49 78.32
C PRO A 8 8.88 -6.29 77.64
N THR A 9 8.60 -6.04 76.34
CA THR A 9 8.51 -4.66 75.82
C THR A 9 7.73 -4.60 74.51
N ASP A 10 6.65 -3.85 74.60
CA ASP A 10 5.88 -3.15 73.59
C ASP A 10 6.67 -2.69 72.35
N SER A 11 6.16 -3.02 71.17
CA SER A 11 6.22 -2.10 70.03
C SER A 11 4.92 -2.14 69.25
N ARG A 12 3.95 -1.35 69.72
CA ARG A 12 2.95 -0.67 68.90
C ARG A 12 3.47 -0.40 67.48
N ARG A 13 2.80 -1.00 66.49
CA ARG A 13 2.43 -0.24 65.28
C ARG A 13 0.91 -0.25 65.18
N ARG A 14 0.37 0.90 65.57
CA ARG A 14 -0.95 1.44 65.19
C ARG A 14 -1.38 0.90 63.83
N HIS A 15 -2.37 0.02 63.83
CA HIS A 15 -3.36 0.06 62.78
C HIS A 15 -4.25 1.25 63.12
N SER A 16 -4.01 2.37 62.44
CA SER A 16 -4.97 3.45 62.39
C SER A 16 -6.18 2.92 61.64
N ASP A 17 -7.18 2.44 62.37
CA ASP A 17 -8.55 2.35 61.87
C ASP A 17 -9.00 3.79 61.61
N ASP A 18 -8.64 4.31 60.43
CA ASP A 18 -9.15 5.58 59.94
C ASP A 18 -10.60 5.33 59.50
N PRO A 19 -11.61 5.81 60.27
CA PRO A 19 -13.02 5.52 60.00
C PRO A 19 -13.52 6.18 58.71
N LEU A 20 -12.67 7.00 58.07
CA LEU A 20 -12.95 7.71 56.83
C LEU A 20 -12.36 7.02 55.58
N SER A 21 -11.72 5.86 55.72
CA SER A 21 -11.20 5.07 54.59
C SER A 21 -12.28 4.26 53.88
N THR A 22 -13.26 3.74 54.62
CA THR A 22 -14.35 2.90 54.08
C THR A 22 -15.27 3.61 53.07
N PRO A 23 -15.65 4.90 53.21
CA PRO A 23 -16.52 5.55 52.23
C PRO A 23 -15.80 5.84 50.90
N ARG A 24 -14.47 6.00 50.91
CA ARG A 24 -13.66 6.28 49.71
C ARG A 24 -13.44 5.03 48.87
N GLU A 25 -13.23 3.88 49.49
CA GLU A 25 -13.07 2.60 48.78
C GLU A 25 -14.37 2.10 48.16
N GLU A 26 -15.50 2.24 48.86
CA GLU A 26 -16.81 1.91 48.29
C GLU A 26 -17.18 2.81 47.10
N ARG A 27 -16.85 4.11 47.17
CA ARG A 27 -17.10 5.05 46.07
C ARG A 27 -16.24 4.74 44.85
N ARG A 28 -14.99 4.31 45.04
CA ARG A 28 -14.11 3.82 43.95
C ARG A 28 -14.63 2.52 43.33
N ARG A 29 -15.03 1.53 44.14
CA ARG A 29 -15.64 0.28 43.62
C ARG A 29 -16.93 0.50 42.85
N ARG A 30 -17.80 1.40 43.32
CA ARG A 30 -19.04 1.77 42.62
C ARG A 30 -18.75 2.54 41.32
N ALA A 31 -17.71 3.37 41.29
CA ALA A 31 -17.27 4.05 40.08
C ALA A 31 -16.71 3.05 39.06
N THR A 32 -15.82 2.13 39.46
CA THR A 32 -15.27 1.12 38.54
C THR A 32 -16.35 0.21 37.97
N VAL A 33 -17.29 -0.29 38.78
CA VAL A 33 -18.41 -1.12 38.29
C VAL A 33 -19.31 -0.36 37.32
N ARG A 34 -19.62 0.91 37.59
CA ARG A 34 -20.44 1.75 36.68
C ARG A 34 -19.73 2.01 35.35
N TRP A 35 -18.42 2.22 35.37
CA TRP A 35 -17.62 2.37 34.15
C TRP A 35 -17.56 1.07 33.35
N SER A 36 -17.42 -0.08 34.01
CA SER A 36 -17.48 -1.40 33.35
C SER A 36 -18.85 -1.66 32.72
N SER A 37 -19.95 -1.32 33.40
CA SER A 37 -21.30 -1.47 32.86
C SER A 37 -21.58 -0.52 31.69
N ALA A 38 -21.09 0.72 31.75
CA ALA A 38 -21.22 1.68 30.66
C ALA A 38 -20.42 1.25 29.41
N ALA A 39 -19.20 0.75 29.61
CA ALA A 39 -18.39 0.20 28.53
C ALA A 39 -19.03 -1.04 27.90
N ALA A 40 -19.56 -1.96 28.71
CA ALA A 40 -20.25 -3.15 28.21
C ALA A 40 -21.51 -2.79 27.41
N ALA A 41 -22.30 -1.81 27.86
CA ALA A 41 -23.47 -1.33 27.15
C ALA A 41 -23.10 -0.69 25.80
N LEU A 42 -22.02 0.11 25.76
CA LEU A 42 -21.51 0.70 24.53
C LEU A 42 -21.04 -0.38 23.53
N CYS A 43 -20.29 -1.38 24.00
CA CYS A 43 -19.86 -2.50 23.16
C CYS A 43 -21.06 -3.29 22.60
N ALA A 44 -22.10 -3.52 23.41
CA ALA A 44 -23.31 -4.20 22.96
C ALA A 44 -24.07 -3.38 21.90
N VAL A 45 -24.18 -2.06 22.07
CA VAL A 45 -24.79 -1.17 21.07
C VAL A 45 -23.99 -1.16 19.77
N LEU A 46 -22.67 -1.06 19.84
CA LEU A 46 -21.79 -1.13 18.67
C LEU A 46 -21.91 -2.48 17.97
N PHE A 47 -21.94 -3.58 18.72
CA PHE A 47 -22.13 -4.92 18.16
C PHE A 47 -23.49 -5.07 17.46
N VAL A 48 -24.58 -4.60 18.08
CA VAL A 48 -25.91 -4.61 17.46
C VAL A 48 -25.93 -3.72 16.22
N ALA A 49 -25.29 -2.55 16.23
CA ALA A 49 -25.17 -1.70 15.07
C ALA A 49 -24.43 -2.41 13.91
N VAL A 50 -23.34 -3.13 14.19
CA VAL A 50 -22.63 -3.93 13.19
C VAL A 50 -23.51 -5.04 12.61
N VAL A 51 -24.28 -5.74 13.45
CA VAL A 51 -25.19 -6.80 13.00
C VAL A 51 -26.34 -6.24 12.15
N VAL A 52 -26.88 -5.07 12.51
CA VAL A 52 -28.01 -4.44 11.80
C VAL A 52 -27.58 -3.80 10.48
N ILE A 53 -26.45 -3.07 10.48
CA ILE A 53 -25.94 -2.37 9.30
C ILE A 53 -25.31 -3.36 8.31
N GLY A 54 -24.78 -4.47 8.82
CA GLY A 54 -24.06 -5.50 8.06
C GLY A 54 -22.54 -5.35 8.21
N PRO A 55 -21.79 -6.47 8.31
CA PRO A 55 -20.35 -6.40 8.50
C PRO A 55 -19.64 -5.76 7.30
N SER A 56 -20.07 -6.04 6.07
CA SER A 56 -19.43 -5.52 4.85
C SER A 56 -19.54 -4.00 4.71
N THR A 57 -20.69 -3.43 5.07
CA THR A 57 -20.96 -1.98 5.03
C THR A 57 -20.21 -1.25 6.13
N VAL A 58 -20.14 -1.80 7.35
CA VAL A 58 -19.30 -1.23 8.42
C VAL A 58 -17.81 -1.29 8.05
N ILE A 59 -17.33 -2.42 7.52
CA ILE A 59 -15.95 -2.55 7.05
C ILE A 59 -15.64 -1.53 5.94
N GLY A 60 -16.57 -1.35 4.98
CA GLY A 60 -16.44 -0.34 3.94
C GLY A 60 -16.40 1.10 4.47
N ALA A 61 -17.26 1.43 5.44
CA ALA A 61 -17.29 2.75 6.07
C ALA A 61 -16.01 3.04 6.87
N VAL A 62 -15.50 2.06 7.63
CA VAL A 62 -14.22 2.21 8.35
C VAL A 62 -13.07 2.34 7.35
N ARG A 63 -13.03 1.55 6.26
CA ARG A 63 -12.04 1.71 5.19
C ARG A 63 -12.05 3.11 4.60
N ASN A 64 -13.21 3.69 4.33
CA ASN A 64 -13.31 5.05 3.78
C ASN A 64 -12.82 6.13 4.75
N VAL A 65 -13.10 5.99 6.06
CA VAL A 65 -12.66 6.97 7.06
C VAL A 65 -11.14 6.97 7.25
N PHE A 66 -10.49 5.83 7.05
CA PHE A 66 -9.03 5.68 7.15
C PHE A 66 -8.36 5.45 5.79
N ALA A 67 -9.07 5.78 4.69
CA ALA A 67 -8.49 5.73 3.36
C ALA A 67 -7.39 6.80 3.29
N PRO A 68 -6.19 6.45 2.80
CA PRO A 68 -5.16 7.45 2.57
C PRO A 68 -5.70 8.51 1.61
N GLY A 69 -5.27 9.75 1.81
CA GLY A 69 -5.61 10.89 0.96
C GLY A 69 -4.36 11.52 0.35
N TYR A 70 -4.56 12.51 -0.52
CA TYR A 70 -3.46 13.27 -1.14
C TYR A 70 -2.46 13.84 -0.14
N ALA A 71 -2.92 14.25 1.05
CA ALA A 71 -2.07 14.80 2.11
C ALA A 71 -1.09 13.77 2.72
N ASP A 72 -1.28 12.48 2.42
CA ASP A 72 -0.40 11.40 2.88
C ASP A 72 0.75 11.10 1.89
N LEU A 73 0.74 11.69 0.70
CA LEU A 73 1.83 11.57 -0.28
C LEU A 73 2.94 12.60 -0.02
N SER A 74 4.20 12.21 -0.24
CA SER A 74 5.30 13.17 -0.19
C SER A 74 5.29 14.09 -1.41
N ASP A 75 5.91 15.27 -1.30
CA ASP A 75 6.02 16.23 -2.40
C ASP A 75 6.74 15.62 -3.61
N GLU A 76 7.73 14.76 -3.37
CA GLU A 76 8.46 14.05 -4.43
C GLU A 76 7.56 13.05 -5.17
N VAL A 77 6.75 12.28 -4.45
CA VAL A 77 5.78 11.35 -5.09
C VAL A 77 4.75 12.12 -5.88
N MET A 78 4.24 13.23 -5.34
CA MET A 78 3.30 14.11 -6.03
C MET A 78 3.88 14.66 -7.34
N ALA A 79 5.16 15.06 -7.34
CA ALA A 79 5.83 15.53 -8.55
C ALA A 79 5.99 14.42 -9.60
N LEU A 80 6.29 13.18 -9.18
CA LEU A 80 6.31 12.03 -10.10
C LEU A 80 4.94 11.74 -10.68
N ALA A 81 3.88 11.79 -9.86
CA ALA A 81 2.51 11.54 -10.29
C ALA A 81 2.00 12.60 -11.28
N GLU A 82 2.32 13.88 -11.05
CA GLU A 82 2.00 14.96 -12.00
C GLU A 82 2.70 14.73 -13.35
N LYS A 83 3.99 14.39 -13.31
CA LYS A 83 4.78 14.10 -14.51
C LYS A 83 4.40 12.79 -15.19
N ALA A 84 3.80 11.86 -14.47
CA ALA A 84 3.20 10.64 -15.00
C ALA A 84 1.85 10.89 -15.68
N HIS A 85 1.34 12.12 -15.66
CA HIS A 85 0.07 12.49 -16.28
C HIS A 85 -1.13 11.71 -15.72
N LEU A 86 -1.16 11.39 -14.42
CA LEU A 86 -2.24 10.59 -13.84
C LEU A 86 -3.60 11.29 -13.96
N THR A 87 -4.64 10.49 -14.21
CA THR A 87 -6.05 10.91 -14.04
C THR A 87 -6.40 10.94 -12.54
N GLU A 88 -7.63 11.37 -12.22
CA GLU A 88 -8.16 11.24 -10.86
C GLU A 88 -8.25 9.77 -10.40
N GLU A 89 -8.66 8.84 -11.27
CA GLU A 89 -8.69 7.40 -10.95
C GLU A 89 -7.27 6.84 -10.77
N GLY A 90 -6.31 7.22 -11.63
CA GLY A 90 -4.91 6.83 -11.49
C GLY A 90 -4.28 7.33 -10.20
N MET A 91 -4.56 8.58 -9.84
CA MET A 91 -4.07 9.17 -8.60
C MET A 91 -4.73 8.56 -7.36
N GLN A 92 -6.03 8.27 -7.40
CA GLN A 92 -6.71 7.56 -6.31
C GLN A 92 -6.10 6.17 -6.10
N LEU A 93 -5.86 5.43 -7.18
CA LEU A 93 -5.19 4.14 -7.13
C LEU A 93 -3.78 4.27 -6.55
N LEU A 94 -3.02 5.29 -6.97
CA LEU A 94 -1.68 5.54 -6.43
C LEU A 94 -1.74 5.73 -4.91
N ILE A 95 -2.64 6.57 -4.41
CA ILE A 95 -2.80 6.85 -2.98
C ILE A 95 -3.10 5.56 -2.19
N GLU A 96 -3.94 4.68 -2.72
CA GLU A 96 -4.30 3.40 -2.08
C GLU A 96 -3.08 2.48 -1.88
N THR A 97 -2.12 2.54 -2.80
CA THR A 97 -0.87 1.77 -2.70
C THR A 97 0.13 2.37 -1.71
N ARG A 98 -0.10 3.58 -1.16
CA ARG A 98 0.84 4.26 -0.23
C ARG A 98 2.30 4.21 -0.73
N PRO A 99 2.58 4.82 -1.90
CA PRO A 99 3.87 4.74 -2.57
C PRO A 99 4.99 5.32 -1.70
N GLN A 100 6.18 4.75 -1.83
CA GLN A 100 7.38 5.21 -1.12
C GLN A 100 8.55 5.35 -2.08
N LEU A 101 9.25 6.49 -1.99
CA LEU A 101 10.57 6.66 -2.57
C LEU A 101 11.61 6.25 -1.54
N VAL A 102 12.38 5.23 -1.85
CA VAL A 102 13.37 4.62 -0.95
C VAL A 102 14.67 4.36 -1.70
N ASP A 103 15.76 4.06 -0.99
CA ASP A 103 17.01 3.66 -1.66
C ASP A 103 16.90 2.27 -2.32
N ARG A 104 17.87 1.93 -3.18
CA ARG A 104 17.86 0.67 -3.95
C ARG A 104 17.93 -0.57 -3.06
N ASP A 105 18.58 -0.49 -1.90
CA ASP A 105 18.69 -1.62 -0.97
C ASP A 105 17.33 -1.90 -0.32
N ALA A 106 16.63 -0.84 0.09
CA ALA A 106 15.27 -0.91 0.61
C ALA A 106 14.27 -1.41 -0.44
N VAL A 107 14.44 -1.05 -1.72
CA VAL A 107 13.67 -1.66 -2.81
C VAL A 107 13.96 -3.17 -2.88
N ALA A 108 15.22 -3.60 -2.93
CA ALA A 108 15.57 -5.03 -2.98
C ALA A 108 14.95 -5.83 -1.82
N GLU A 109 15.01 -5.30 -0.60
CA GLU A 109 14.40 -5.91 0.59
C GLU A 109 12.87 -6.02 0.45
N ALA A 110 12.20 -4.92 0.11
CA ALA A 110 10.76 -4.88 -0.05
C ALA A 110 10.26 -5.82 -1.15
N CYS A 111 10.99 -5.89 -2.27
CA CYS A 111 10.68 -6.69 -3.44
C CYS A 111 11.16 -8.15 -3.33
N GLN A 112 11.84 -8.52 -2.24
CA GLN A 112 12.44 -9.84 -2.03
C GLN A 112 13.37 -10.26 -3.18
N ARG A 113 14.14 -9.31 -3.70
CA ARG A 113 15.13 -9.52 -4.78
C ARG A 113 16.56 -9.48 -4.22
N PRO A 114 17.51 -10.17 -4.87
CA PRO A 114 18.94 -10.06 -4.51
C PRO A 114 19.45 -8.62 -4.59
N ALA A 115 20.33 -8.25 -3.65
CA ALA A 115 20.86 -6.88 -3.56
C ALA A 115 21.92 -6.55 -4.62
N ASP A 116 22.44 -7.56 -5.34
CA ASP A 116 23.40 -7.38 -6.43
C ASP A 116 22.77 -6.94 -7.76
N ASP A 117 21.44 -7.09 -7.90
CA ASP A 117 20.65 -6.59 -9.04
C ASP A 117 19.25 -6.13 -8.57
N PRO A 118 19.16 -5.04 -7.78
CA PRO A 118 17.89 -4.57 -7.26
C PRO A 118 17.05 -3.94 -8.38
N PRO A 119 15.72 -4.22 -8.47
CA PRO A 119 14.86 -3.53 -9.42
C PRO A 119 14.79 -2.03 -9.12
N THR A 120 14.32 -1.25 -10.08
CA THR A 120 14.05 0.19 -9.88
C THR A 120 12.80 0.44 -9.06
N GLY A 121 11.89 -0.53 -8.97
CA GLY A 121 10.69 -0.47 -8.14
C GLY A 121 10.03 -1.84 -8.00
N CYS A 122 8.97 -1.89 -7.19
CA CYS A 122 8.01 -2.98 -7.24
C CYS A 122 6.66 -2.61 -6.63
N TYR A 123 5.63 -3.22 -7.17
CA TYR A 123 4.32 -3.38 -6.57
C TYR A 123 4.26 -4.68 -5.77
N VAL A 124 3.90 -4.56 -4.49
CA VAL A 124 3.75 -5.68 -3.55
C VAL A 124 2.29 -5.76 -3.11
N ALA A 125 1.64 -6.87 -3.46
CA ALA A 125 0.29 -7.21 -3.02
C ALA A 125 0.33 -8.41 -2.05
N VAL A 126 0.11 -8.16 -0.76
CA VAL A 126 0.01 -9.22 0.26
C VAL A 126 -1.34 -9.14 0.96
N GLY A 127 -2.24 -10.07 0.62
CA GLY A 127 -3.59 -10.07 1.17
C GLY A 127 -4.39 -8.84 0.72
N ASN A 128 -4.72 -7.95 1.65
CA ASN A 128 -5.40 -6.67 1.37
C ASN A 128 -4.45 -5.47 1.47
N PHE A 129 -3.13 -5.71 1.37
CA PHE A 129 -2.11 -4.69 1.50
C PHE A 129 -1.37 -4.53 0.18
N ASP A 130 -1.62 -3.39 -0.46
CA ASP A 130 -0.92 -2.93 -1.65
C ASP A 130 0.16 -1.92 -1.27
N ARG A 131 1.37 -2.10 -1.79
CA ARG A 131 2.49 -1.17 -1.64
C ARG A 131 3.21 -0.96 -2.96
N ILE A 132 3.56 0.28 -3.26
CA ILE A 132 4.50 0.63 -4.33
C ILE A 132 5.78 1.16 -3.71
N PHE A 133 6.91 0.61 -4.12
CA PHE A 133 8.24 1.11 -3.80
C PHE A 133 8.92 1.52 -5.09
N VAL A 134 9.51 2.71 -5.11
CA VAL A 134 10.29 3.22 -6.23
C VAL A 134 11.64 3.69 -5.71
N ALA A 135 12.70 3.37 -6.42
CA ALA A 135 14.03 3.81 -6.09
C ALA A 135 14.14 5.33 -6.27
N GLN A 136 14.57 6.02 -5.22
CA GLN A 136 14.83 7.44 -5.28
C GLN A 136 15.99 7.72 -6.26
N PRO A 137 15.81 8.59 -7.27
CA PRO A 137 16.88 8.93 -8.19
C PRO A 137 18.06 9.57 -7.45
N ALA A 138 19.25 9.00 -7.60
CA ALA A 138 20.48 9.60 -7.08
C ALA A 138 20.94 10.82 -7.93
N ASP A 139 20.63 10.79 -9.23
CA ASP A 139 20.91 11.85 -10.20
C ASP A 139 19.57 12.40 -10.73
N PRO A 140 19.34 13.73 -10.73
CA PRO A 140 18.16 14.35 -11.35
C PRO A 140 17.93 13.95 -12.81
N ARG A 141 18.97 13.55 -13.55
CA ARG A 141 18.84 13.02 -14.92
C ARG A 141 18.09 11.68 -14.96
N ALA A 142 18.16 10.88 -13.89
CA ALA A 142 17.39 9.65 -13.74
C ALA A 142 15.97 9.88 -13.18
N ALA A 143 15.51 11.13 -13.05
CA ALA A 143 14.15 11.41 -12.58
C ALA A 143 13.08 10.86 -13.53
N ASP A 144 13.35 10.84 -14.84
CA ASP A 144 12.43 10.28 -15.84
C ASP A 144 12.22 8.77 -15.63
N LEU A 145 13.28 8.04 -15.23
CA LEU A 145 13.20 6.62 -14.88
C LEU A 145 12.29 6.36 -13.66
N ALA A 146 12.34 7.22 -12.65
CA ALA A 146 11.44 7.07 -11.50
C ALA A 146 9.98 7.34 -11.85
N VAL A 147 9.71 8.22 -12.82
CA VAL A 147 8.34 8.45 -13.31
C VAL A 147 7.82 7.23 -14.06
N THR A 148 8.58 6.69 -15.02
CA THR A 148 8.16 5.49 -15.77
C THR A 148 8.05 4.28 -14.86
N THR A 149 8.97 4.11 -13.90
CA THR A 149 8.89 3.07 -12.87
C THR A 149 7.63 3.22 -12.01
N LEU A 150 7.33 4.42 -11.49
CA LEU A 150 6.12 4.64 -10.70
C LEU A 150 4.85 4.28 -11.49
N ALA A 151 4.79 4.69 -12.76
CA ALA A 151 3.67 4.37 -13.64
C ALA A 151 3.58 2.86 -13.94
N HIS A 152 4.72 2.20 -14.15
CA HIS A 152 4.80 0.74 -14.31
C HIS A 152 4.22 0.01 -13.09
N GLU A 153 4.66 0.37 -11.88
CA GLU A 153 4.16 -0.24 -10.65
C GLU A 153 2.67 0.09 -10.39
N LEU A 154 2.22 1.29 -10.77
CA LEU A 154 0.80 1.65 -10.72
C LEU A 154 -0.03 0.76 -11.65
N LEU A 155 0.50 0.41 -12.82
CA LEU A 155 -0.20 -0.47 -13.77
C LEU A 155 -0.28 -1.92 -13.28
N HIS A 156 0.67 -2.39 -12.47
CA HIS A 156 0.50 -3.66 -11.76
C HIS A 156 -0.68 -3.62 -10.78
N ALA A 157 -0.80 -2.54 -10.00
CA ALA A 157 -1.96 -2.33 -9.11
C ALA A 157 -3.27 -2.23 -9.91
N ALA A 158 -3.25 -1.54 -11.05
CA ALA A 158 -4.42 -1.43 -11.92
C ALA A 158 -4.85 -2.80 -12.46
N TYR A 159 -3.89 -3.58 -12.96
CA TYR A 159 -4.13 -4.93 -13.45
C TYR A 159 -4.68 -5.84 -12.33
N ALA A 160 -4.14 -5.73 -11.11
CA ALA A 160 -4.62 -6.44 -9.94
C ALA A 160 -6.11 -6.12 -9.63
N ASN A 161 -6.55 -4.89 -9.89
CA ASN A 161 -7.94 -4.46 -9.71
C ASN A 161 -8.89 -4.78 -10.87
N LEU A 162 -8.38 -5.20 -12.04
CA LEU A 162 -9.23 -5.63 -13.14
C LEU A 162 -10.02 -6.89 -12.80
N SER A 163 -11.30 -6.92 -13.17
CA SER A 163 -12.13 -8.11 -13.08
C SER A 163 -11.60 -9.24 -13.97
N SER A 164 -11.96 -10.49 -13.65
CA SER A 164 -11.61 -11.64 -14.49
C SER A 164 -12.06 -11.50 -15.94
N ALA A 165 -13.24 -10.90 -16.16
CA ALA A 165 -13.77 -10.63 -17.49
C ALA A 165 -12.98 -9.55 -18.24
N GLU A 166 -12.46 -8.54 -17.55
CA GLU A 166 -11.56 -7.54 -18.15
C GLU A 166 -10.23 -8.18 -18.55
N ARG A 167 -9.60 -8.97 -17.67
CA ARG A 167 -8.32 -9.64 -17.97
C ARG A 167 -8.44 -10.60 -19.17
N VAL A 168 -9.53 -11.39 -19.24
CA VAL A 168 -9.78 -12.27 -20.39
C VAL A 168 -9.89 -11.50 -21.72
N ARG A 169 -10.44 -10.28 -21.70
CA ARG A 169 -10.49 -9.43 -22.90
C ARG A 169 -9.15 -8.75 -23.19
N LEU A 170 -8.37 -8.47 -22.16
CA LEU A 170 -7.11 -7.76 -22.24
C LEU A 170 -5.99 -8.62 -22.84
N GLY A 171 -5.85 -9.88 -22.44
CA GLY A 171 -4.77 -10.77 -22.89
C GLY A 171 -4.52 -10.77 -24.42
N PRO A 172 -5.54 -10.98 -25.27
CA PRO A 172 -5.35 -10.93 -26.73
C PRO A 172 -4.87 -9.57 -27.26
N LEU A 173 -5.31 -8.47 -26.65
CA LEU A 173 -4.88 -7.12 -27.04
C LEU A 173 -3.38 -6.94 -26.71
N LEU A 174 -2.95 -7.38 -25.53
CA LEU A 174 -1.56 -7.29 -25.10
C LEU A 174 -0.62 -8.12 -25.96
N THR A 175 -1.00 -9.36 -26.27
CA THR A 175 -0.21 -10.21 -27.17
C THR A 175 -0.08 -9.56 -28.55
N ALA A 176 -1.19 -9.07 -29.11
CA ALA A 176 -1.18 -8.45 -30.42
C ALA A 176 -0.31 -7.18 -30.47
N GLU A 177 -0.33 -6.33 -29.44
CA GLU A 177 0.52 -5.13 -29.40
C GLU A 177 1.99 -5.48 -29.12
N LEU A 178 2.28 -6.47 -28.28
CA LEU A 178 3.66 -6.93 -28.07
C LEU A 178 4.28 -7.52 -29.35
N GLU A 179 3.50 -8.24 -30.16
CA GLU A 179 3.93 -8.75 -31.47
C GLU A 179 4.36 -7.63 -32.44
N ARG A 180 3.86 -6.41 -32.24
CA ARG A 180 4.21 -5.22 -33.03
C ARG A 180 5.44 -4.49 -32.52
N VAL A 181 5.90 -4.80 -31.30
CA VAL A 181 7.20 -4.36 -30.78
C VAL A 181 8.30 -5.18 -31.43
N ALA A 182 9.36 -4.51 -31.92
CA ALA A 182 10.45 -5.17 -32.61
C ALA A 182 11.09 -6.27 -31.74
N ILE A 183 11.51 -7.36 -32.35
CA ILE A 183 12.03 -8.53 -31.62
C ILE A 183 13.31 -8.22 -30.84
N ASP A 184 14.09 -7.25 -31.31
CA ASP A 184 15.35 -6.77 -30.76
C ASP A 184 15.19 -5.53 -29.87
N ASP A 185 13.95 -5.06 -29.67
CA ASP A 185 13.66 -3.95 -28.77
C ASP A 185 14.08 -4.32 -27.32
N PRO A 186 14.85 -3.47 -26.62
CA PRO A 186 15.27 -3.71 -25.25
C PRO A 186 14.12 -4.03 -24.30
N ILE A 187 12.92 -3.49 -24.53
CA ILE A 187 11.74 -3.71 -23.68
C ILE A 187 11.37 -5.19 -23.58
N ARG A 188 11.61 -5.98 -24.64
CA ARG A 188 11.33 -7.42 -24.62
C ARG A 188 12.24 -8.17 -23.64
N ARG A 189 13.49 -7.74 -23.50
CA ARG A 189 14.41 -8.28 -22.50
C ARG A 189 14.03 -7.83 -21.10
N SER A 190 13.56 -6.59 -20.94
CA SER A 190 13.05 -6.09 -19.66
C SER A 190 11.82 -6.88 -19.19
N ILE A 191 10.87 -7.18 -20.09
CA ILE A 191 9.74 -8.07 -19.82
C ILE A 191 10.22 -9.45 -19.38
N GLU A 192 11.14 -10.08 -20.13
CA GLU A 192 11.66 -11.41 -19.79
C GLU A 192 12.34 -11.44 -18.41
N TRP A 193 13.16 -10.44 -18.10
CA TRP A 193 13.82 -10.30 -16.81
C TRP A 193 12.82 -10.08 -15.66
N SER A 194 11.81 -9.23 -15.87
CA SER A 194 10.78 -8.95 -14.86
C SER A 194 9.95 -10.19 -14.53
N VAL A 195 9.51 -10.92 -15.56
CA VAL A 195 8.76 -12.18 -15.42
C VAL A 195 9.60 -13.23 -14.69
N GLY A 196 10.89 -13.34 -15.04
CA GLY A 196 11.78 -14.34 -14.51
C GLY A 196 11.20 -15.76 -14.68
N GLY A 197 11.04 -16.49 -13.58
CA GLY A 197 10.45 -17.84 -13.58
C GLY A 197 8.93 -17.90 -13.39
N HIS A 198 8.22 -16.77 -13.37
CA HIS A 198 6.81 -16.70 -12.97
C HIS A 198 5.90 -16.36 -14.16
N GLU A 199 5.58 -17.36 -14.99
CA GLU A 199 4.74 -17.17 -16.18
C GLU A 199 3.37 -16.51 -15.87
N ALA A 200 2.83 -16.72 -14.66
CA ALA A 200 1.59 -16.08 -14.22
C ALA A 200 1.66 -14.54 -14.16
N SER A 201 2.86 -13.96 -14.13
CA SER A 201 3.08 -12.50 -14.13
C SER A 201 3.21 -11.91 -15.53
N LEU A 202 3.37 -12.73 -16.58
CA LEU A 202 3.67 -12.27 -17.94
C LEU A 202 2.66 -11.24 -18.45
N GLU A 203 1.37 -11.52 -18.33
CA GLU A 203 0.32 -10.60 -18.81
C GLU A 203 0.36 -9.26 -18.08
N SER A 204 0.62 -9.26 -16.76
CA SER A 204 0.72 -8.01 -16.00
C SER A 204 1.98 -7.21 -16.32
N GLU A 205 3.11 -7.87 -16.60
CA GLU A 205 4.34 -7.19 -17.05
C GLU A 205 4.15 -6.56 -18.42
N ILE A 206 3.56 -7.29 -19.37
CA ILE A 206 3.27 -6.74 -20.71
C ILE A 206 2.33 -5.53 -20.58
N PHE A 207 1.28 -5.64 -19.76
CA PHE A 207 0.36 -4.53 -19.51
C PHE A 207 1.08 -3.30 -18.95
N ALA A 208 1.98 -3.49 -17.99
CA ALA A 208 2.72 -2.41 -17.37
C ALA A 208 3.68 -1.75 -18.37
N TYR A 209 4.58 -2.52 -19.00
CA TYR A 209 5.57 -1.99 -19.94
C TYR A 209 4.94 -1.32 -21.17
N LEU A 210 3.89 -1.90 -21.76
CA LEU A 210 3.19 -1.26 -22.89
C LEU A 210 2.59 0.09 -22.48
N GLY A 211 2.06 0.17 -21.27
CA GLY A 211 1.41 1.37 -20.76
C GLY A 211 2.38 2.49 -20.37
N SER A 212 3.52 2.14 -19.77
CA SER A 212 4.46 3.10 -19.18
C SER A 212 5.65 3.46 -20.06
N GLU A 213 6.01 2.64 -21.05
CA GLU A 213 7.32 2.77 -21.75
C GLU A 213 7.27 2.62 -23.27
N VAL A 214 6.20 2.04 -23.83
CA VAL A 214 6.12 1.82 -25.29
C VAL A 214 5.30 2.91 -25.99
N VAL A 215 5.94 3.61 -26.93
CA VAL A 215 5.31 4.59 -27.83
C VAL A 215 5.11 3.98 -29.20
N ARG A 216 3.93 4.21 -29.78
CA ARG A 216 3.56 3.81 -31.15
C ARG A 216 3.10 5.03 -31.92
N VAL A 217 3.66 5.24 -33.11
CA VAL A 217 3.29 6.35 -33.99
C VAL A 217 1.80 6.33 -34.34
N ASP A 218 1.23 5.13 -34.44
CA ASP A 218 -0.18 4.89 -34.76
C ASP A 218 -1.06 4.58 -33.55
N GLY A 219 -0.53 4.68 -32.33
CA GLY A 219 -1.20 4.27 -31.10
C GLY A 219 -1.37 2.75 -30.98
N PHE A 220 -1.93 2.30 -29.85
CA PHE A 220 -2.41 0.93 -29.72
C PHE A 220 -3.84 0.78 -30.23
N ALA A 221 -4.33 -0.47 -30.23
CA ALA A 221 -5.74 -0.77 -30.42
C ALA A 221 -6.63 0.13 -29.52
N PRO A 222 -7.73 0.71 -30.04
CA PRO A 222 -8.55 1.65 -29.29
C PRO A 222 -9.07 1.11 -27.94
N ASP A 223 -9.40 -0.18 -27.89
CA ASP A 223 -9.87 -0.82 -26.66
C ASP A 223 -8.77 -0.89 -25.57
N LEU A 224 -7.50 -1.03 -25.97
CA LEU A 224 -6.37 -1.01 -25.04
C LEU A 224 -6.08 0.42 -24.58
N GLU A 225 -6.06 1.40 -25.48
CA GLU A 225 -5.90 2.81 -25.11
C GLU A 225 -7.03 3.28 -24.19
N ALA A 226 -8.26 2.82 -24.39
CA ALA A 226 -9.38 3.14 -23.51
C ALA A 226 -9.19 2.62 -22.07
N ILE A 227 -8.48 1.50 -21.89
CA ILE A 227 -8.12 1.00 -20.56
C ILE A 227 -7.05 1.90 -19.93
N TYR A 228 -5.99 2.24 -20.66
CA TYR A 228 -4.94 3.12 -20.14
C TYR A 228 -5.44 4.54 -19.83
N ALA A 229 -6.39 5.04 -20.62
CA ALA A 229 -7.00 6.37 -20.42
C ALA A 229 -7.77 6.50 -19.10
N ARG A 230 -8.05 5.40 -18.41
CA ARG A 230 -8.56 5.43 -17.03
C ARG A 230 -7.51 5.94 -16.05
N PHE A 231 -6.23 5.70 -16.30
CA PHE A 231 -5.15 5.98 -15.35
C PHE A 231 -4.25 7.14 -15.79
N PHE A 232 -4.13 7.39 -17.10
CA PHE A 232 -3.31 8.47 -17.64
C PHE A 232 -4.10 9.40 -18.56
N THR A 233 -3.90 10.70 -18.38
CA THR A 233 -4.43 11.76 -19.25
C THR A 233 -3.63 11.88 -20.55
N ASP A 234 -2.32 11.58 -20.51
CA ASP A 234 -1.43 11.56 -21.69
C ASP A 234 -0.39 10.44 -21.55
N ARG A 235 -0.80 9.22 -21.94
CA ARG A 235 0.07 8.03 -21.90
C ARG A 235 1.28 8.16 -22.83
N VAL A 236 1.13 8.83 -23.97
CA VAL A 236 2.22 8.96 -24.95
C VAL A 236 3.31 9.90 -24.41
N ALA A 237 2.93 11.01 -23.76
CA ALA A 237 3.88 11.89 -23.08
C ALA A 237 4.64 11.16 -21.96
N LEU A 238 3.94 10.34 -21.16
CA LEU A 238 4.53 9.46 -20.16
C LEU A 238 5.53 8.47 -20.80
N ALA A 239 5.11 7.66 -21.77
CA ALA A 239 5.96 6.63 -22.37
C ALA A 239 7.18 7.21 -23.10
N SER A 240 7.07 8.45 -23.61
CA SER A 240 8.20 9.18 -24.23
C SER A 240 9.27 9.61 -23.23
N LEU A 241 9.08 9.40 -21.92
CA LEU A 241 10.13 9.56 -20.91
C LEU A 241 11.18 8.43 -21.01
N SER A 242 10.77 7.20 -21.35
CA SER A 242 11.68 6.04 -21.39
C SER A 242 12.71 6.19 -22.53
N GLY A 243 12.27 6.53 -23.74
CA GLY A 243 13.17 6.70 -24.89
C GLY A 243 14.20 7.84 -24.77
N ARG A 244 14.02 8.78 -23.82
CA ARG A 244 15.02 9.83 -23.54
C ARG A 244 16.22 9.33 -22.75
N LEU A 245 16.08 8.21 -22.03
CA LEU A 245 17.17 7.60 -21.27
C LEU A 245 18.18 6.87 -22.16
N ASP A 246 17.76 6.45 -23.36
CA ASP A 246 18.62 5.75 -24.33
C ASP A 246 19.51 6.71 -25.15
N ASP A 247 19.21 8.01 -25.15
CA ASP A 247 19.88 9.04 -25.95
C ASP A 247 21.00 9.80 -25.19
N ASP A 248 21.17 9.57 -23.88
CA ASP A 248 22.17 10.21 -22.97
C ASP A 248 23.33 9.26 -22.57
#